data_AF-A0AAD1A562-F1
#
_entry.id   AF-A0AAD1A562-F1
#
_cell.length_a   1.000
_cell.length_b   1.000
_cell.length_c   1.000
_cell.angle_alpha   90.00
_cell.angle_beta   90.00
_cell.angle_gamma   90.00
#
_symmetry.space_group_name_H-M   'P 1'
#
loop_
_entity.id
_entity.type
_entity.pdbx_description
1 polymer ?
#
loop_
_entity_poly.entity_id
_entity_poly.type
_entity_poly.pdbx_seq_one_letter_code
_entity_poly.pdbx_strand_id
1 'polypeptide(L)'
;MTLLNPDGTHTVAHVVRNFGVSNVGLFDKTEITSIAEYYGDQLRYTLTDVIDPTNRASPVYTTQGFYDRASSITTGNRDDYIIGGAGIDDIVAGDGANYVAAGAGDDAVRGGVQADHLDGGEGNDTLDGGAGNDYLAGGQGNDSLYGGWGADVLNGGEGFDRALFYEPVFVHLGAPELSTGDAAGDIFVSIEGLVGSSGDDVLIGDNGDNTLEGGNGDDVLYGLDGNDTLSAQGGGADKLYGGAGNDRLIGGALTLVEGGDGDDILSSGNGNTLRGGAGNDTLYGSFGFNTLEGGAGADQLVGGFGFDWATYENATEAVRVSLSGAAANTGEAAGDTFSSIDGPGQSLR
;
A
#
# COMPACT_ATOMS: atom_id res chain seq x y z
N MET A 1 14.29 54.48 17.99
CA MET A 1 13.16 55.00 18.78
C MET A 1 12.42 53.78 19.29
N THR A 2 12.43 53.57 20.60
CA THR A 2 11.87 52.41 21.30
C THR A 2 10.35 52.41 21.17
N LEU A 3 9.76 51.30 20.71
CA LEU A 3 8.37 50.95 20.98
C LEU A 3 8.32 49.45 21.28
N LEU A 4 8.39 49.14 22.58
CA LEU A 4 7.84 47.93 23.18
C LEU A 4 6.32 48.09 23.21
N ASN A 5 5.59 47.07 22.77
CA ASN A 5 4.18 46.88 23.11
C ASN A 5 4.01 45.55 23.89
N PRO A 6 3.01 45.45 24.78
CA PRO A 6 3.09 44.67 26.02
C PRO A 6 2.34 43.32 26.01
N ASP A 7 1.90 42.83 24.86
CA ASP A 7 0.98 41.68 24.76
C ASP A 7 1.59 40.39 24.19
N GLY A 8 2.81 40.41 23.66
CA GLY A 8 3.59 39.19 23.41
C GLY A 8 3.05 38.28 22.29
N THR A 9 2.26 38.80 21.35
CA THR A 9 1.64 38.00 20.28
C THR A 9 1.92 38.53 18.88
N HIS A 10 3.18 38.63 18.42
CA HIS A 10 3.47 38.81 16.99
C HIS A 10 4.81 38.18 16.57
N THR A 11 4.77 37.42 15.48
CA THR A 11 5.91 36.75 14.84
C THR A 11 6.60 37.71 13.85
N VAL A 12 7.94 37.73 13.84
CA VAL A 12 8.73 38.51 12.88
C VAL A 12 8.88 37.71 11.58
N ALA A 13 8.39 38.22 10.45
CA ALA A 13 8.61 37.61 9.14
C ALA A 13 9.64 38.43 8.32
N HIS A 14 10.63 37.75 7.75
CA HIS A 14 11.53 38.31 6.74
C HIS A 14 11.00 38.00 5.34
N VAL A 15 10.51 39.02 4.63
CA VAL A 15 10.13 38.91 3.22
C VAL A 15 11.32 39.35 2.35
N VAL A 16 12.01 38.40 1.72
CA VAL A 16 13.05 38.72 0.73
C VAL A 16 12.39 38.91 -0.63
N ARG A 17 12.21 40.17 -1.06
CA ARG A 17 11.91 40.47 -2.47
C ARG A 17 13.16 40.29 -3.29
N ASN A 18 13.14 39.35 -4.25
CA ASN A 18 14.15 39.30 -5.30
C ASN A 18 13.88 40.49 -6.25
N PHE A 19 14.54 41.61 -5.96
CA PHE A 19 14.73 42.87 -6.70
C PHE A 19 14.59 44.08 -5.76
N GLY A 20 15.55 44.22 -4.84
CA GLY A 20 15.70 45.42 -4.01
C GLY A 20 14.94 45.35 -2.69
N VAL A 21 15.70 45.48 -1.60
CA VAL A 21 15.19 45.49 -0.22
C VAL A 21 14.12 46.57 -0.07
N SER A 22 12.91 46.20 0.36
CA SER A 22 11.95 47.18 0.85
C SER A 22 10.93 46.56 1.82
N ASN A 23 11.16 46.93 3.09
CA ASN A 23 10.29 46.96 4.26
C ASN A 23 10.17 45.68 5.11
N VAL A 24 10.67 45.81 6.35
CA VAL A 24 10.40 44.92 7.49
C VAL A 24 9.07 45.35 8.11
N GLY A 25 8.11 44.44 8.20
CA GLY A 25 6.81 44.65 8.86
C GLY A 25 6.41 43.42 9.66
N LEU A 26 5.76 43.64 10.80
CA LEU A 26 5.09 42.61 11.59
C LEU A 26 3.71 42.37 10.96
N PHE A 27 3.36 41.12 10.68
CA PHE A 27 2.06 40.74 10.11
C PHE A 27 1.34 39.76 11.04
N ASP A 28 0.02 39.87 11.13
CA ASP A 28 -0.85 38.88 11.78
C ASP A 28 -1.25 37.77 10.77
N LYS A 29 -1.61 36.58 11.27
CA LYS A 29 -2.07 35.40 10.52
C LYS A 29 -3.19 35.72 9.53
N THR A 30 -4.10 36.63 9.87
CA THR A 30 -5.17 37.10 8.97
C THR A 30 -4.68 38.02 7.85
N GLU A 31 -3.58 38.74 8.04
CA GLU A 31 -2.98 39.58 6.99
C GLU A 31 -2.20 38.72 5.98
N ILE A 32 -1.60 37.61 6.40
CA ILE A 32 -0.86 36.68 5.52
C ILE A 32 -1.79 36.00 4.51
N THR A 33 -2.96 35.54 4.95
CA THR A 33 -3.98 34.96 4.04
C THR A 33 -4.44 35.98 3.00
N SER A 34 -4.58 37.25 3.38
CA SER A 34 -4.99 38.33 2.46
C SER A 34 -3.91 38.72 1.45
N ILE A 35 -2.62 38.53 1.74
CA ILE A 35 -1.52 38.83 0.81
C ILE A 35 -1.39 37.74 -0.27
N ALA A 36 -1.64 36.48 0.08
CA ALA A 36 -1.71 35.38 -0.89
C ALA A 36 -2.89 35.58 -1.87
N GLU A 37 -4.06 35.98 -1.36
CA GLU A 37 -5.23 36.29 -2.19
C GLU A 37 -5.09 37.58 -3.02
N TYR A 38 -4.34 38.58 -2.54
CA TYR A 38 -4.25 39.89 -3.20
C TYR A 38 -3.26 39.95 -4.38
N TYR A 39 -2.24 39.09 -4.45
CA TYR A 39 -1.19 39.20 -5.47
C TYR A 39 -1.22 38.14 -6.59
N GLY A 40 -1.90 37.00 -6.42
CA GLY A 40 -1.93 35.93 -7.44
C GLY A 40 -0.54 35.44 -7.90
N ASP A 41 -0.52 34.56 -8.90
CA ASP A 41 0.55 33.69 -9.46
C ASP A 41 1.96 34.27 -9.77
N GLN A 42 2.48 35.29 -9.07
CA GLN A 42 3.63 36.08 -9.50
C GLN A 42 4.85 36.09 -8.55
N LEU A 43 4.85 35.45 -7.38
CA LEU A 43 5.99 35.56 -6.43
C LEU A 43 6.39 34.22 -5.78
N ARG A 44 7.68 33.89 -5.91
CA ARG A 44 8.38 32.87 -5.11
C ARG A 44 8.70 33.46 -3.74
N TYR A 45 8.24 32.84 -2.66
CA TYR A 45 8.63 33.22 -1.30
C TYR A 45 9.60 32.17 -0.73
N THR A 46 10.75 32.62 -0.26
CA THR A 46 11.63 31.81 0.60
C THR A 46 11.63 32.48 1.96
N LEU A 47 10.90 31.91 2.93
CA LEU A 47 11.00 32.35 4.31
C LEU A 47 12.29 31.76 4.89
N THR A 48 13.23 32.61 5.31
CA THR A 48 14.45 32.17 5.99
C THR A 48 14.49 32.80 7.39
N ASP A 49 14.56 31.93 8.39
CA ASP A 49 14.79 32.18 9.83
C ASP A 49 13.82 33.13 10.54
N VAL A 50 13.00 32.57 11.45
CA VAL A 50 12.34 33.31 12.53
C VAL A 50 13.03 32.99 13.86
N ILE A 51 13.93 33.86 14.32
CA ILE A 51 14.49 33.79 15.69
C ILE A 51 13.48 34.36 16.67
N ASP A 52 12.95 33.53 17.57
CA ASP A 52 12.37 34.00 18.84
C ASP A 52 13.51 34.25 19.84
N PRO A 53 13.86 35.51 20.16
CA PRO A 53 14.94 35.81 21.09
C PRO A 53 14.57 35.57 22.57
N THR A 54 13.33 35.16 22.88
CA THR A 54 12.83 35.05 24.26
C THR A 54 12.60 33.62 24.76
N ASN A 55 12.52 32.62 23.88
CA ASN A 55 12.25 31.25 24.28
C ASN A 55 13.48 30.34 24.18
N ARG A 56 14.21 30.18 25.29
CA ARG A 56 15.39 29.29 25.42
C ARG A 56 15.05 27.81 25.66
N ALA A 57 13.84 27.35 25.33
CA ALA A 57 13.42 25.96 25.55
C ALA A 57 13.10 25.17 24.27
N SER A 58 12.62 25.79 23.18
CA SER A 58 12.42 25.10 21.90
C SER A 58 12.34 26.13 20.78
N PRO A 59 13.39 26.34 19.99
CA PRO A 59 13.28 27.20 18.82
C PRO A 59 12.55 26.46 17.70
N VAL A 60 11.31 26.85 17.40
CA VAL A 60 10.60 26.41 16.18
C VAL A 60 11.02 27.34 15.06
N TYR A 61 11.86 26.85 14.13
CA TYR A 61 12.34 27.62 12.99
C TYR A 61 11.66 27.16 11.72
N THR A 62 10.62 27.89 11.31
CA THR A 62 9.80 27.58 10.13
C THR A 62 10.49 28.03 8.84
N THR A 63 10.84 27.10 7.97
CA THR A 63 11.04 27.31 6.53
C THR A 63 9.69 27.29 5.82
N GLN A 64 8.84 28.30 6.06
CA GLN A 64 7.52 28.35 5.39
C GLN A 64 7.66 28.81 3.93
N GLY A 65 8.03 27.89 3.06
CA GLY A 65 7.95 28.08 1.61
C GLY A 65 6.56 27.74 1.11
N PHE A 66 5.89 28.70 0.48
CA PHE A 66 4.69 28.42 -0.33
C PHE A 66 5.18 28.21 -1.77
N TYR A 67 5.11 26.98 -2.26
CA TYR A 67 5.77 26.56 -3.49
C TYR A 67 4.78 26.15 -4.61
N ASP A 68 3.83 27.02 -4.95
CA ASP A 68 2.85 26.83 -6.07
C ASP A 68 3.48 26.70 -7.50
N ARG A 69 4.80 26.54 -7.61
CA ARG A 69 5.49 26.24 -8.89
C ARG A 69 6.72 25.33 -8.75
N ALA A 70 7.06 24.88 -7.55
CA ALA A 70 8.22 24.00 -7.40
C ALA A 70 7.70 22.58 -7.26
N SER A 71 7.58 21.88 -8.40
CA SER A 71 7.34 20.43 -8.45
C SER A 71 8.45 19.61 -7.78
N SER A 72 9.41 20.27 -7.12
CA SER A 72 10.43 19.62 -6.31
C SER A 72 10.90 20.56 -5.19
N ILE A 73 10.81 20.08 -3.95
CA ILE A 73 11.25 20.74 -2.73
C ILE A 73 12.30 19.84 -2.08
N THR A 74 13.43 20.41 -1.66
CA THR A 74 14.45 19.67 -0.89
C THR A 74 14.98 20.56 0.22
N THR A 75 14.90 20.09 1.44
CA THR A 75 15.39 20.82 2.63
C THR A 75 16.62 20.13 3.22
N GLY A 76 16.99 20.48 4.45
CA GLY A 76 18.29 20.14 5.04
C GLY A 76 18.18 19.22 6.25
N ASN A 77 19.19 19.23 7.10
CA ASN A 77 19.27 18.31 8.24
C ASN A 77 18.57 18.85 9.51
N ARG A 78 17.55 19.69 9.35
CA ARG A 78 16.87 20.36 10.47
C ARG A 78 15.38 20.10 10.35
N ASP A 79 14.69 20.22 11.48
CA ASP A 79 13.23 20.16 11.52
C ASP A 79 12.63 21.24 10.61
N ASP A 80 11.94 20.81 9.56
CA ASP A 80 11.34 21.68 8.55
C ASP A 80 9.80 21.62 8.61
N TYR A 81 9.14 22.71 8.19
CA TYR A 81 7.68 22.77 8.01
C TYR A 81 7.40 23.12 6.55
N ILE A 82 6.92 22.15 5.79
CA ILE A 82 6.83 22.21 4.32
C ILE A 82 5.35 22.22 3.89
N ILE A 83 5.01 23.09 2.94
CA ILE A 83 3.71 23.09 2.25
C ILE A 83 3.99 23.02 0.74
N GLY A 84 3.56 21.93 0.07
CA GLY A 84 3.68 21.77 -1.38
C GLY A 84 2.72 22.71 -2.12
N GLY A 85 1.42 22.56 -1.88
CA GLY A 85 0.38 23.42 -2.40
C GLY A 85 -0.56 22.66 -3.32
N ALA A 86 -0.65 23.08 -4.59
CA ALA A 86 -1.43 22.38 -5.59
C ALA A 86 -0.53 21.96 -6.75
N GLY A 87 -0.91 20.91 -7.48
CA GLY A 87 -0.08 20.28 -8.49
C GLY A 87 0.70 19.10 -7.92
N ILE A 88 1.47 18.44 -8.81
CA ILE A 88 2.31 17.30 -8.44
C ILE A 88 3.67 17.81 -7.93
N ASP A 89 4.02 17.45 -6.70
CA ASP A 89 5.22 17.84 -5.97
C ASP A 89 6.12 16.64 -5.59
N ASP A 90 7.44 16.80 -5.72
CA ASP A 90 8.48 15.86 -5.23
C ASP A 90 9.21 16.49 -4.03
N ILE A 91 8.84 16.10 -2.82
CA ILE A 91 9.32 16.69 -1.57
C ILE A 91 10.32 15.76 -0.87
N VAL A 92 11.46 16.32 -0.47
CA VAL A 92 12.48 15.67 0.36
C VAL A 92 12.76 16.53 1.58
N ALA A 93 12.31 16.08 2.76
CA ALA A 93 12.35 16.85 4.00
C ALA A 93 13.68 16.72 4.78
N GLY A 94 14.51 15.72 4.46
CA GLY A 94 15.88 15.64 4.93
C GLY A 94 16.03 14.94 6.29
N ASP A 95 16.99 15.36 7.12
CA ASP A 95 17.33 14.59 8.34
C ASP A 95 16.62 15.10 9.62
N GLY A 96 15.81 16.15 9.53
CA GLY A 96 15.09 16.72 10.68
C GLY A 96 13.88 15.92 11.10
N ALA A 97 13.27 16.26 12.24
CA ALA A 97 11.89 15.85 12.52
C ALA A 97 10.94 16.82 11.81
N ASN A 98 10.37 16.41 10.69
CA ASN A 98 9.70 17.31 9.75
C ASN A 98 8.18 17.24 9.84
N TYR A 99 7.53 18.32 9.41
CA TYR A 99 6.10 18.36 9.13
C TYR A 99 5.91 18.74 7.66
N VAL A 100 5.28 17.87 6.89
CA VAL A 100 5.00 18.08 5.46
C VAL A 100 3.51 17.99 5.20
N ALA A 101 2.96 18.99 4.52
CA ALA A 101 1.64 18.92 3.89
C ALA A 101 1.82 19.11 2.38
N ALA A 102 1.68 18.04 1.60
CA ALA A 102 1.95 18.05 0.17
C ALA A 102 0.84 18.83 -0.58
N GLY A 103 -0.43 18.51 -0.30
CA GLY A 103 -1.57 19.35 -0.65
C GLY A 103 -2.47 18.68 -1.67
N ALA A 104 -2.63 19.24 -2.86
CA ALA A 104 -3.50 18.66 -3.89
C ALA A 104 -2.71 18.30 -5.14
N GLY A 105 -2.80 17.06 -5.60
CA GLY A 105 -2.01 16.49 -6.68
C GLY A 105 -1.51 15.11 -6.28
N ASP A 106 -1.00 14.34 -7.24
CA ASP A 106 -0.37 13.05 -6.93
C ASP A 106 1.09 13.32 -6.51
N ASP A 107 1.36 13.42 -5.21
CA ASP A 107 2.62 13.89 -4.65
C ASP A 107 3.56 12.74 -4.26
N ALA A 108 4.86 13.05 -4.21
CA ALA A 108 5.88 12.14 -3.69
C ALA A 108 6.62 12.81 -2.53
N VAL A 109 6.53 12.26 -1.33
CA VAL A 109 7.12 12.83 -0.11
C VAL A 109 8.08 11.84 0.54
N ARG A 110 9.30 12.30 0.82
CA ARG A 110 10.29 11.58 1.62
C ARG A 110 10.60 12.36 2.89
N GLY A 111 10.26 11.78 4.04
CA GLY A 111 10.54 12.31 5.39
C GLY A 111 12.03 12.31 5.66
N GLY A 112 12.63 11.13 5.67
CA GLY A 112 14.07 10.93 5.73
C GLY A 112 14.48 10.22 7.00
N VAL A 113 15.06 10.94 7.96
CA VAL A 113 15.39 10.35 9.26
C VAL A 113 14.81 11.18 10.41
N GLN A 114 14.67 10.56 11.58
CA GLN A 114 13.91 11.05 12.74
C GLN A 114 12.40 10.93 12.52
N ALA A 115 11.63 11.27 13.55
CA ALA A 115 10.18 11.16 13.53
C ALA A 115 9.56 12.29 12.69
N ASP A 116 9.01 11.92 11.55
CA ASP A 116 8.38 12.80 10.57
C ASP A 116 6.84 12.73 10.64
N HIS A 117 6.19 13.82 10.21
CA HIS A 117 4.75 13.89 10.01
C HIS A 117 4.46 14.30 8.57
N LEU A 118 3.96 13.36 7.78
CA LEU A 118 3.72 13.50 6.36
C LEU A 118 2.21 13.42 6.09
N ASP A 119 1.66 14.43 5.42
CA ASP A 119 0.27 14.51 4.97
C ASP A 119 0.26 14.71 3.45
N GLY A 120 -0.24 13.70 2.72
CA GLY A 120 -0.34 13.70 1.26
C GLY A 120 -1.39 14.70 0.78
N GLY A 121 -2.63 14.49 1.20
CA GLY A 121 -3.72 15.43 0.99
C GLY A 121 -4.74 14.92 -0.02
N GLU A 122 -4.93 15.61 -1.15
CA GLU A 122 -5.82 15.16 -2.23
C GLU A 122 -4.99 14.62 -3.40
N GLY A 123 -5.19 13.38 -3.81
CA GLY A 123 -4.44 12.78 -4.92
C GLY A 123 -3.98 11.37 -4.57
N ASN A 124 -3.30 10.70 -5.50
CA ASN A 124 -2.70 9.40 -5.21
C ASN A 124 -1.24 9.62 -4.85
N ASP A 125 -0.97 9.69 -3.57
CA ASP A 125 0.30 10.11 -3.02
C ASP A 125 1.22 8.92 -2.75
N THR A 126 2.53 9.17 -2.80
CA THR A 126 3.55 8.24 -2.32
C THR A 126 4.29 8.88 -1.15
N LEU A 127 4.13 8.31 0.04
CA LEU A 127 4.74 8.80 1.27
C LEU A 127 5.76 7.78 1.78
N ASP A 128 6.98 8.24 2.05
CA ASP A 128 8.08 7.46 2.60
C ASP A 128 8.60 8.15 3.87
N GLY A 129 8.31 7.55 5.03
CA GLY A 129 8.75 8.06 6.34
C GLY A 129 10.26 7.99 6.49
N GLY A 130 10.83 6.84 6.13
CA GLY A 130 12.26 6.60 6.13
C GLY A 130 12.70 5.92 7.41
N ALA A 131 13.42 6.61 8.30
CA ALA A 131 13.86 6.02 9.57
C ALA A 131 13.45 6.90 10.73
N GLY A 132 12.60 6.41 11.61
CA GLY A 132 11.94 7.25 12.59
C GLY A 132 10.76 6.53 13.18
N ASN A 133 10.01 7.22 14.04
CA ASN A 133 8.67 6.76 14.34
C ASN A 133 7.76 7.78 13.69
N ASP A 134 7.32 7.47 12.49
CA ASP A 134 6.74 8.41 11.56
C ASP A 134 5.22 8.35 11.60
N TYR A 135 4.59 9.45 11.25
CA TYR A 135 3.16 9.52 11.02
C TYR A 135 2.93 9.86 9.55
N LEU A 136 2.31 8.95 8.82
CA LEU A 136 1.94 9.12 7.42
C LEU A 136 0.42 9.14 7.32
N ALA A 137 -0.13 10.21 6.74
CA ALA A 137 -1.52 10.31 6.33
C ALA A 137 -1.59 10.45 4.82
N GLY A 138 -2.17 9.47 4.12
CA GLY A 138 -2.38 9.52 2.68
C GLY A 138 -3.37 10.62 2.32
N GLY A 139 -4.60 10.52 2.82
CA GLY A 139 -5.62 11.55 2.65
C GLY A 139 -6.77 11.06 1.78
N GLN A 140 -7.05 11.75 0.68
CA GLN A 140 -8.04 11.34 -0.32
C GLN A 140 -7.31 10.79 -1.54
N GLY A 141 -7.61 9.57 -1.95
CA GLY A 141 -7.05 8.95 -3.15
C GLY A 141 -6.56 7.55 -2.85
N ASN A 142 -5.79 6.97 -3.77
CA ASN A 142 -5.23 5.65 -3.56
C ASN A 142 -3.74 5.79 -3.27
N ASP A 143 -3.39 5.79 -1.99
CA ASP A 143 -2.07 6.18 -1.53
C ASP A 143 -1.14 4.99 -1.34
N SER A 144 0.17 5.25 -1.46
CA SER A 144 1.24 4.28 -1.24
C SER A 144 2.14 4.74 -0.09
N LEU A 145 2.09 4.04 1.04
CA LEU A 145 2.75 4.43 2.27
C LEU A 145 3.89 3.45 2.61
N TYR A 146 5.10 3.97 2.73
CA TYR A 146 6.27 3.27 3.26
C TYR A 146 6.59 3.87 4.63
N GLY A 147 6.34 3.12 5.72
CA GLY A 147 6.73 3.55 7.06
C GLY A 147 8.26 3.62 7.17
N GLY A 148 8.88 2.49 6.87
CA GLY A 148 10.33 2.33 6.88
C GLY A 148 10.80 1.74 8.21
N TRP A 149 11.85 2.31 8.79
CA TRP A 149 12.44 1.81 10.02
C TRP A 149 11.86 2.50 11.24
N GLY A 150 11.10 1.76 12.03
CA GLY A 150 10.74 2.15 13.38
C GLY A 150 9.35 1.66 13.73
N ALA A 151 8.63 2.42 14.53
CA ALA A 151 7.24 2.10 14.86
C ALA A 151 6.36 3.25 14.37
N ASP A 152 5.73 3.03 13.24
CA ASP A 152 5.10 4.07 12.44
C ASP A 152 3.57 4.01 12.54
N VAL A 153 2.92 5.11 12.16
CA VAL A 153 1.47 5.16 11.98
C VAL A 153 1.20 5.43 10.52
N LEU A 154 0.64 4.43 9.82
CA LEU A 154 0.25 4.52 8.42
C LEU A 154 -1.27 4.62 8.37
N ASN A 155 -1.76 5.80 8.01
CA ASN A 155 -3.17 6.10 7.86
C ASN A 155 -3.46 6.37 6.38
N GLY A 156 -4.10 5.43 5.68
CA GLY A 156 -4.42 5.57 4.26
C GLY A 156 -5.41 6.72 4.05
N GLY A 157 -6.60 6.59 4.62
CA GLY A 157 -7.61 7.65 4.60
C GLY A 157 -8.83 7.23 3.79
N GLU A 158 -9.22 8.05 2.82
CA GLU A 158 -10.31 7.75 1.88
C GLU A 158 -9.74 7.21 0.58
N GLY A 159 -10.08 5.96 0.24
CA GLY A 159 -9.76 5.37 -1.05
C GLY A 159 -9.31 3.94 -0.89
N PHE A 160 -8.40 3.49 -1.76
CA PHE A 160 -7.76 2.19 -1.64
C PHE A 160 -6.27 2.40 -1.39
N ASP A 161 -5.84 2.15 -0.15
CA ASP A 161 -4.51 2.53 0.31
C ASP A 161 -3.63 1.31 0.56
N ARG A 162 -2.34 1.45 0.28
CA ARG A 162 -1.37 0.37 0.37
C ARG A 162 -0.24 0.72 1.34
N ALA A 163 0.10 -0.23 2.21
CA ALA A 163 1.37 -0.23 2.93
C ALA A 163 2.41 -1.07 2.17
N LEU A 164 3.62 -0.54 2.02
CA LEU A 164 4.71 -1.13 1.26
C LEU A 164 5.98 -1.26 2.11
N PHE A 165 6.78 -2.31 1.87
CA PHE A 165 7.93 -2.65 2.71
C PHE A 165 9.21 -2.82 1.88
N TYR A 166 10.35 -2.42 2.45
CA TYR A 166 11.66 -2.48 1.77
C TYR A 166 12.38 -3.80 1.99
N GLU A 167 12.25 -4.37 3.19
CA GLU A 167 12.85 -5.63 3.60
C GLU A 167 11.78 -6.70 3.88
N PRO A 168 12.17 -7.99 3.98
CA PRO A 168 11.23 -9.06 4.28
C PRO A 168 10.50 -8.87 5.61
N VAL A 169 9.19 -9.05 5.59
CA VAL A 169 8.29 -8.77 6.71
C VAL A 169 7.34 -9.92 7.03
N PHE A 170 6.86 -9.90 8.27
CA PHE A 170 5.60 -10.54 8.64
C PHE A 170 4.63 -9.41 8.98
N VAL A 171 3.49 -9.34 8.30
CA VAL A 171 2.48 -8.28 8.49
C VAL A 171 1.12 -8.90 8.68
N HIS A 172 0.36 -8.38 9.66
CA HIS A 172 -1.03 -8.78 9.87
C HIS A 172 -1.91 -7.56 10.14
N LEU A 173 -2.82 -7.22 9.20
CA LEU A 173 -3.69 -6.05 9.32
C LEU A 173 -4.64 -6.14 10.53
N GLY A 174 -5.23 -7.31 10.76
CA GLY A 174 -6.13 -7.55 11.91
C GLY A 174 -5.45 -7.70 13.28
N ALA A 175 -4.12 -7.87 13.33
CA ALA A 175 -3.34 -8.05 14.56
C ALA A 175 -1.93 -7.42 14.43
N PRO A 176 -1.84 -6.09 14.26
CA PRO A 176 -0.59 -5.41 13.92
C PRO A 176 0.50 -5.56 14.98
N GLU A 177 0.16 -5.87 16.23
CA GLU A 177 1.12 -6.16 17.29
C GLU A 177 1.96 -7.44 17.06
N LEU A 178 1.56 -8.29 16.11
CA LEU A 178 2.29 -9.48 15.70
C LEU A 178 3.29 -9.21 14.57
N SER A 179 3.21 -8.03 13.94
CA SER A 179 4.05 -7.67 12.80
C SER A 179 5.54 -7.61 13.18
N THR A 180 6.41 -7.96 12.23
CA THR A 180 7.87 -8.00 12.42
C THR A 180 8.61 -7.48 11.18
N GLY A 181 9.93 -7.27 11.31
CA GLY A 181 10.73 -6.65 10.24
C GLY A 181 10.55 -5.14 10.28
N ASP A 182 10.44 -4.53 9.10
CA ASP A 182 10.15 -3.10 8.97
C ASP A 182 8.77 -2.75 9.55
N ALA A 183 7.80 -3.69 9.52
CA ALA A 183 6.47 -3.49 10.09
C ALA A 183 6.38 -3.57 11.63
N ALA A 184 7.51 -3.70 12.33
CA ALA A 184 7.54 -4.04 13.75
C ALA A 184 7.10 -2.89 14.65
N GLY A 185 5.86 -2.94 15.12
CA GLY A 185 5.28 -1.90 16.00
C GLY A 185 4.47 -0.86 15.24
N ASP A 186 4.32 -1.04 13.94
CA ASP A 186 3.48 -0.20 13.09
C ASP A 186 2.01 -0.32 13.45
N ILE A 187 1.28 0.77 13.18
CA ILE A 187 -0.16 0.85 13.29
C ILE A 187 -0.72 1.17 11.91
N PHE A 188 -1.54 0.27 11.38
CA PHE A 188 -2.26 0.45 10.12
C PHE A 188 -3.68 0.96 10.40
N VAL A 189 -4.07 2.04 9.73
CA VAL A 189 -5.42 2.64 9.81
C VAL A 189 -5.92 2.85 8.39
N SER A 190 -7.09 2.30 8.05
CA SER A 190 -7.64 2.38 6.69
C SER A 190 -6.61 1.98 5.63
N ILE A 191 -6.01 0.80 5.80
CA ILE A 191 -5.09 0.22 4.83
C ILE A 191 -5.76 -1.06 4.33
N GLU A 192 -6.03 -1.11 3.04
CA GLU A 192 -6.69 -2.25 2.40
C GLU A 192 -5.70 -3.12 1.60
N GLY A 193 -4.48 -2.63 1.37
CA GLY A 193 -3.47 -3.35 0.61
C GLY A 193 -2.11 -3.47 1.31
N LEU A 194 -1.46 -4.61 1.09
CA LEU A 194 -0.08 -4.86 1.48
C LEU A 194 0.75 -5.21 0.25
N VAL A 195 1.93 -4.62 0.13
CA VAL A 195 2.91 -4.97 -0.89
C VAL A 195 4.21 -5.36 -0.21
N GLY A 196 4.57 -6.63 -0.36
CA GLY A 196 5.82 -7.20 0.11
C GLY A 196 7.04 -6.66 -0.63
N SER A 197 8.18 -7.11 -0.15
CA SER A 197 9.51 -6.71 -0.57
C SER A 197 10.02 -7.54 -1.76
N SER A 198 11.33 -7.75 -1.81
CA SER A 198 11.97 -8.64 -2.79
C SER A 198 12.52 -9.92 -2.17
N GLY A 199 12.28 -10.16 -0.88
CA GLY A 199 12.58 -11.42 -0.21
C GLY A 199 11.31 -12.08 0.30
N ASP A 200 11.48 -13.12 1.14
CA ASP A 200 10.36 -13.98 1.53
C ASP A 200 9.44 -13.29 2.54
N ASP A 201 8.24 -12.91 2.09
CA ASP A 201 7.27 -12.15 2.89
C ASP A 201 6.11 -13.01 3.41
N VAL A 202 5.55 -12.63 4.56
CA VAL A 202 4.28 -13.17 5.07
C VAL A 202 3.29 -12.04 5.25
N LEU A 203 2.27 -11.99 4.39
CA LEU A 203 1.27 -10.93 4.38
C LEU A 203 -0.10 -11.51 4.76
N ILE A 204 -0.72 -10.94 5.77
CA ILE A 204 -2.03 -11.36 6.27
C ILE A 204 -2.97 -10.18 6.28
N GLY A 205 -4.12 -10.34 5.60
CA GLY A 205 -5.22 -9.40 5.58
C GLY A 205 -5.94 -9.25 6.93
N ASP A 206 -7.16 -8.76 6.85
CA ASP A 206 -8.11 -8.67 7.95
C ASP A 206 -9.47 -9.25 7.54
N ASN A 207 -10.59 -8.67 7.97
CA ASN A 207 -11.91 -9.18 7.63
C ASN A 207 -12.57 -8.41 6.47
N GLY A 208 -11.85 -7.46 5.88
CA GLY A 208 -12.30 -6.67 4.74
C GLY A 208 -11.79 -7.23 3.42
N ASP A 209 -12.23 -6.63 2.31
CA ASP A 209 -11.70 -6.97 0.99
C ASP A 209 -10.27 -6.41 0.86
N ASN A 210 -9.25 -7.27 0.89
CA ASN A 210 -7.85 -6.87 0.88
C ASN A 210 -7.17 -7.12 -0.48
N THR A 211 -6.12 -6.35 -0.80
CA THR A 211 -5.21 -6.67 -1.92
C THR A 211 -3.80 -6.92 -1.44
N LEU A 212 -3.30 -8.14 -1.61
CA LEU A 212 -1.98 -8.56 -1.16
C LEU A 212 -1.08 -8.89 -2.35
N GLU A 213 0.10 -8.29 -2.39
CA GLU A 213 1.11 -8.53 -3.42
C GLU A 213 2.41 -8.98 -2.75
N GLY A 214 2.82 -10.23 -2.96
CA GLY A 214 3.99 -10.81 -2.29
C GLY A 214 5.31 -10.18 -2.71
N GLY A 215 5.43 -9.78 -3.99
CA GLY A 215 6.69 -9.33 -4.55
C GLY A 215 7.47 -10.50 -5.15
N ASN A 216 8.80 -10.47 -5.02
CA ASN A 216 9.66 -11.60 -5.36
C ASN A 216 10.08 -12.30 -4.06
N GLY A 217 10.41 -13.58 -4.12
CA GLY A 217 10.74 -14.35 -2.92
C GLY A 217 9.75 -15.48 -2.74
N ASP A 218 10.01 -16.37 -1.79
CA ASP A 218 9.05 -17.44 -1.46
C ASP A 218 7.99 -16.88 -0.49
N ASP A 219 6.90 -16.33 -1.02
CA ASP A 219 5.93 -15.56 -0.23
C ASP A 219 4.78 -16.41 0.33
N VAL A 220 4.17 -15.96 1.43
CA VAL A 220 2.94 -16.52 1.99
C VAL A 220 1.89 -15.44 2.20
N LEU A 221 0.78 -15.55 1.49
CA LEU A 221 -0.31 -14.57 1.49
C LEU A 221 -1.60 -15.20 2.04
N TYR A 222 -2.25 -14.53 2.99
CA TYR A 222 -3.54 -14.93 3.57
C TYR A 222 -4.54 -13.77 3.45
N GLY A 223 -5.63 -13.97 2.70
CA GLY A 223 -6.74 -13.01 2.61
C GLY A 223 -7.55 -12.92 3.90
N LEU A 224 -7.98 -14.09 4.41
CA LEU A 224 -8.86 -14.29 5.56
C LEU A 224 -10.34 -14.15 5.21
N ASP A 225 -11.10 -13.23 5.81
CA ASP A 225 -12.52 -13.03 5.44
C ASP A 225 -12.58 -11.82 4.48
N GLY A 226 -13.41 -11.85 3.45
CA GLY A 226 -13.50 -10.77 2.47
C GLY A 226 -13.45 -11.30 1.05
N ASN A 227 -13.64 -10.46 0.04
CA ASN A 227 -13.37 -10.81 -1.34
C ASN A 227 -12.00 -10.28 -1.71
N ASP A 228 -10.99 -11.11 -1.53
CA ASP A 228 -9.59 -10.70 -1.57
C ASP A 228 -8.98 -10.81 -2.97
N THR A 229 -7.94 -10.02 -3.22
CA THR A 229 -7.09 -10.16 -4.40
C THR A 229 -5.65 -10.41 -4.00
N LEU A 230 -5.16 -11.63 -4.22
CA LEU A 230 -3.80 -12.05 -3.87
C LEU A 230 -2.96 -12.28 -5.13
N SER A 231 -1.72 -11.80 -5.15
CA SER A 231 -0.80 -11.94 -6.29
C SER A 231 0.64 -12.20 -5.84
N ALA A 232 1.24 -13.28 -6.33
CA ALA A 232 2.65 -13.62 -6.11
C ALA A 232 3.40 -13.82 -7.44
N GLN A 233 3.42 -12.77 -8.28
CA GLN A 233 3.96 -12.85 -9.64
C GLN A 233 5.47 -12.60 -9.75
N GLY A 234 6.15 -12.13 -8.69
CA GLY A 234 7.61 -11.88 -8.72
C GLY A 234 8.47 -13.14 -8.67
N GLY A 235 7.84 -14.31 -8.55
CA GLY A 235 8.49 -15.61 -8.60
C GLY A 235 9.12 -16.00 -7.28
N GLY A 236 9.35 -17.31 -7.13
CA GLY A 236 9.49 -17.96 -5.82
C GLY A 236 8.46 -19.08 -5.75
N ALA A 237 8.55 -19.90 -4.71
CA ALA A 237 7.60 -20.98 -4.44
C ALA A 237 6.54 -20.49 -3.43
N ASP A 238 5.58 -19.73 -3.93
CA ASP A 238 4.64 -19.00 -3.09
C ASP A 238 3.49 -19.88 -2.58
N LYS A 239 2.77 -19.36 -1.58
CA LYS A 239 1.52 -19.93 -1.08
C LYS A 239 0.49 -18.83 -0.92
N LEU A 240 -0.66 -19.01 -1.56
CA LEU A 240 -1.78 -18.07 -1.50
C LEU A 240 -2.99 -18.80 -0.91
N TYR A 241 -3.60 -18.18 0.09
CA TYR A 241 -4.80 -18.66 0.76
C TYR A 241 -5.84 -17.52 0.74
N GLY A 242 -6.95 -17.71 0.03
CA GLY A 242 -8.03 -16.72 -0.04
C GLY A 242 -8.73 -16.62 1.31
N GLY A 243 -9.39 -17.70 1.71
CA GLY A 243 -10.06 -17.80 3.00
C GLY A 243 -11.56 -17.89 2.80
N ALA A 244 -12.33 -16.90 3.22
CA ALA A 244 -13.78 -16.88 3.10
C ALA A 244 -14.25 -15.65 2.34
N GLY A 245 -15.08 -15.86 1.32
CA GLY A 245 -15.54 -14.85 0.37
C GLY A 245 -15.09 -15.22 -1.04
N ASN A 246 -15.46 -14.42 -2.03
CA ASN A 246 -15.19 -14.74 -3.43
C ASN A 246 -13.84 -14.13 -3.84
N ASP A 247 -12.79 -14.93 -3.80
CA ASP A 247 -11.43 -14.45 -3.90
C ASP A 247 -10.86 -14.55 -5.31
N ARG A 248 -9.85 -13.72 -5.59
CA ARG A 248 -9.08 -13.75 -6.82
C ARG A 248 -7.60 -13.95 -6.52
N LEU A 249 -7.11 -15.14 -6.79
CA LEU A 249 -5.72 -15.52 -6.50
C LEU A 249 -4.94 -15.70 -7.80
N ILE A 250 -3.77 -15.06 -7.88
CA ILE A 250 -2.84 -15.16 -9.00
C ILE A 250 -1.48 -15.64 -8.49
N GLY A 251 -1.24 -16.94 -8.63
CA GLY A 251 0.05 -17.55 -8.33
C GLY A 251 1.09 -17.31 -9.42
N GLY A 252 2.36 -17.37 -9.03
CA GLY A 252 3.52 -17.42 -9.90
C GLY A 252 3.85 -18.84 -10.40
N ALA A 253 5.12 -19.21 -10.35
CA ALA A 253 5.60 -20.53 -10.76
C ALA A 253 5.84 -21.41 -9.52
N LEU A 254 5.48 -22.69 -9.56
CA LEU A 254 5.62 -23.61 -8.43
C LEU A 254 4.86 -23.18 -7.15
N THR A 255 3.76 -22.46 -7.33
CA THR A 255 2.89 -21.90 -6.30
C THR A 255 1.80 -22.89 -5.87
N LEU A 256 1.47 -22.89 -4.59
CA LEU A 256 0.23 -23.46 -4.06
C LEU A 256 -0.83 -22.36 -3.95
N VAL A 257 -1.99 -22.58 -4.54
CA VAL A 257 -3.11 -21.63 -4.53
C VAL A 257 -4.34 -22.33 -3.96
N GLU A 258 -4.89 -21.83 -2.86
CA GLU A 258 -6.09 -22.34 -2.20
C GLU A 258 -7.12 -21.21 -2.07
N GLY A 259 -8.30 -21.37 -2.69
CA GLY A 259 -9.39 -20.39 -2.66
C GLY A 259 -10.02 -20.32 -1.28
N GLY A 260 -10.72 -21.37 -0.88
CA GLY A 260 -11.33 -21.49 0.44
C GLY A 260 -12.84 -21.62 0.33
N ASP A 261 -13.59 -20.87 1.13
CA ASP A 261 -15.05 -20.79 1.05
C ASP A 261 -15.46 -19.64 0.13
N GLY A 262 -16.17 -19.88 -0.96
CA GLY A 262 -16.63 -18.84 -1.88
C GLY A 262 -16.63 -19.31 -3.33
N ASP A 263 -17.15 -18.49 -4.23
CA ASP A 263 -17.00 -18.73 -5.68
C ASP A 263 -15.69 -18.07 -6.15
N ASP A 264 -14.58 -18.82 -6.13
CA ASP A 264 -13.23 -18.26 -6.29
C ASP A 264 -12.71 -18.30 -7.73
N ILE A 265 -11.77 -17.40 -8.04
CA ILE A 265 -11.04 -17.36 -9.31
C ILE A 265 -9.55 -17.54 -9.05
N LEU A 266 -9.05 -18.73 -9.37
CA LEU A 266 -7.65 -19.11 -9.20
C LEU A 266 -6.96 -19.16 -10.55
N SER A 267 -5.85 -18.47 -10.66
CA SER A 267 -4.95 -18.56 -11.80
C SER A 267 -3.53 -18.79 -11.31
N SER A 268 -2.77 -19.56 -12.06
CA SER A 268 -1.38 -19.82 -11.73
C SER A 268 -0.48 -19.71 -12.96
N GLY A 269 0.82 -19.56 -12.74
CA GLY A 269 1.85 -19.54 -13.79
C GLY A 269 2.22 -20.93 -14.30
N ASN A 270 3.42 -21.41 -13.96
CA ASN A 270 3.98 -22.66 -14.49
C ASN A 270 4.06 -23.76 -13.43
N GLY A 271 3.23 -24.80 -13.59
CA GLY A 271 3.35 -26.07 -12.86
C GLY A 271 2.95 -26.01 -11.39
N ASN A 272 1.65 -25.89 -11.14
CA ASN A 272 1.11 -25.50 -9.82
C ASN A 272 0.06 -26.48 -9.27
N THR A 273 -0.28 -26.31 -8.00
CA THR A 273 -1.45 -26.95 -7.37
C THR A 273 -2.49 -25.88 -7.06
N LEU A 274 -3.69 -26.03 -7.62
CA LEU A 274 -4.82 -25.14 -7.40
C LEU A 274 -5.94 -25.93 -6.71
N ARG A 275 -6.46 -25.38 -5.62
CA ARG A 275 -7.58 -25.94 -4.86
C ARG A 275 -8.66 -24.87 -4.73
N GLY A 276 -9.83 -25.10 -5.29
CA GLY A 276 -10.97 -24.18 -5.18
C GLY A 276 -11.46 -24.11 -3.74
N GLY A 277 -12.00 -25.22 -3.25
CA GLY A 277 -12.47 -25.33 -1.88
C GLY A 277 -13.97 -25.59 -1.86
N ALA A 278 -14.75 -24.72 -1.25
CA ALA A 278 -16.21 -24.81 -1.22
C ALA A 278 -16.81 -23.64 -1.99
N GLY A 279 -17.77 -23.91 -2.86
CA GLY A 279 -18.35 -22.92 -3.78
C GLY A 279 -18.05 -23.29 -5.23
N ASN A 280 -18.49 -22.47 -6.19
CA ASN A 280 -18.35 -22.78 -7.60
C ASN A 280 -17.12 -22.09 -8.17
N ASP A 281 -16.02 -22.82 -8.18
CA ASP A 281 -14.71 -22.23 -8.42
C ASP A 281 -14.31 -22.25 -9.88
N THR A 282 -13.45 -21.31 -10.26
CA THR A 282 -12.83 -21.27 -11.59
C THR A 282 -11.32 -21.35 -11.48
N LEU A 283 -10.75 -22.47 -11.93
CA LEU A 283 -9.32 -22.78 -11.83
C LEU A 283 -8.65 -22.76 -13.21
N TYR A 284 -7.65 -21.90 -13.38
CA TYR A 284 -6.82 -21.78 -14.57
C TYR A 284 -5.38 -22.26 -14.30
N GLY A 285 -5.03 -23.44 -14.80
CA GLY A 285 -3.67 -24.00 -14.74
C GLY A 285 -2.65 -23.28 -15.62
N SER A 286 -3.11 -22.56 -16.66
CA SER A 286 -2.27 -21.79 -17.61
C SER A 286 -1.19 -22.60 -18.33
N PHE A 287 0.03 -22.71 -17.79
CA PHE A 287 1.16 -23.38 -18.42
C PHE A 287 1.72 -24.48 -17.52
N GLY A 288 2.39 -25.46 -18.12
CA GLY A 288 3.17 -26.45 -17.38
C GLY A 288 2.36 -27.67 -16.97
N PHE A 289 2.69 -28.24 -15.81
CA PHE A 289 2.02 -29.43 -15.29
C PHE A 289 1.23 -29.08 -14.05
N ASN A 290 -0.09 -28.96 -14.19
CA ASN A 290 -0.94 -28.47 -13.11
C ASN A 290 -1.77 -29.60 -12.49
N THR A 291 -1.99 -29.49 -11.18
CA THR A 291 -2.97 -30.30 -10.45
C THR A 291 -4.09 -29.38 -9.97
N LEU A 292 -5.30 -29.65 -10.44
CA LEU A 292 -6.49 -28.85 -10.17
C LEU A 292 -7.47 -29.68 -9.36
N GLU A 293 -7.92 -29.14 -8.23
CA GLU A 293 -8.92 -29.72 -7.35
C GLU A 293 -10.03 -28.66 -7.18
N GLY A 294 -11.21 -28.92 -7.71
CA GLY A 294 -12.35 -27.99 -7.58
C GLY A 294 -12.83 -27.95 -6.13
N GLY A 295 -13.30 -29.10 -5.65
CA GLY A 295 -13.75 -29.28 -4.28
C GLY A 295 -15.26 -29.44 -4.24
N ALA A 296 -15.93 -28.77 -3.31
CA ALA A 296 -17.38 -28.84 -3.18
C ALA A 296 -18.06 -27.73 -3.98
N GLY A 297 -18.68 -28.07 -5.10
CA GLY A 297 -19.41 -27.09 -5.91
C GLY A 297 -19.61 -27.57 -7.33
N ALA A 298 -19.96 -26.66 -8.22
CA ALA A 298 -19.98 -26.91 -9.65
C ALA A 298 -18.86 -26.12 -10.32
N ASP A 299 -17.70 -26.76 -10.46
CA ASP A 299 -16.45 -26.05 -10.73
C ASP A 299 -16.09 -26.00 -12.22
N GLN A 300 -15.26 -25.03 -12.59
CA GLN A 300 -14.63 -24.94 -13.90
C GLN A 300 -13.12 -25.17 -13.77
N LEU A 301 -12.65 -26.32 -14.26
CA LEU A 301 -11.24 -26.69 -14.26
C LEU A 301 -10.66 -26.60 -15.67
N VAL A 302 -9.76 -25.64 -15.88
CA VAL A 302 -9.10 -25.37 -17.16
C VAL A 302 -7.60 -25.61 -17.03
N GLY A 303 -7.11 -26.75 -17.53
CA GLY A 303 -5.69 -27.13 -17.41
C GLY A 303 -4.74 -26.21 -18.16
N GLY A 304 -5.12 -25.77 -19.37
CA GLY A 304 -4.31 -24.88 -20.20
C GLY A 304 -3.33 -25.64 -21.10
N PHE A 305 -2.09 -25.15 -21.17
CA PHE A 305 -1.01 -25.72 -21.97
C PHE A 305 -0.12 -26.64 -21.14
N GLY A 306 -0.05 -27.91 -21.52
CA GLY A 306 0.87 -28.87 -20.93
C GLY A 306 0.14 -30.15 -20.59
N PHE A 307 0.52 -30.77 -19.46
CA PHE A 307 -0.16 -31.97 -18.97
C PHE A 307 -0.77 -31.70 -17.61
N ASP A 308 -2.10 -31.68 -17.59
CA ASP A 308 -2.85 -31.25 -16.42
C ASP A 308 -3.70 -32.39 -15.86
N TRP A 309 -3.82 -32.43 -14.54
CA TRP A 309 -4.68 -33.36 -13.82
C TRP A 309 -5.81 -32.61 -13.13
N ALA A 310 -7.02 -33.14 -13.25
CA ALA A 310 -8.06 -32.90 -12.27
C ALA A 310 -7.99 -34.03 -11.21
N THR A 311 -8.00 -33.67 -9.93
CA THR A 311 -7.89 -34.62 -8.81
C THR A 311 -9.10 -34.53 -7.91
N TYR A 312 -9.52 -35.68 -7.38
CA TYR A 312 -10.53 -35.84 -6.34
C TYR A 312 -10.00 -36.73 -5.20
N GLU A 313 -8.68 -36.79 -5.03
CA GLU A 313 -8.02 -37.67 -4.06
C GLU A 313 -8.47 -37.38 -2.61
N ASN A 314 -8.83 -36.13 -2.30
CA ASN A 314 -9.31 -35.75 -0.96
C ASN A 314 -10.82 -35.82 -0.81
N ALA A 315 -11.55 -36.29 -1.83
CA ALA A 315 -12.99 -36.35 -1.78
C ALA A 315 -13.47 -37.23 -0.63
N THR A 316 -14.40 -36.69 0.14
CA THR A 316 -14.90 -37.35 1.37
C THR A 316 -16.00 -38.38 1.08
N GLU A 317 -16.59 -38.30 -0.12
CA GLU A 317 -17.63 -39.21 -0.61
C GLU A 317 -17.23 -39.87 -1.95
N ALA A 318 -17.99 -40.88 -2.36
CA ALA A 318 -17.74 -41.56 -3.63
C ALA A 318 -18.03 -40.63 -4.82
N VAL A 319 -17.00 -40.40 -5.65
CA VAL A 319 -17.09 -39.52 -6.82
C VAL A 319 -17.25 -40.35 -8.09
N ARG A 320 -18.04 -39.84 -9.04
CA ARG A 320 -18.01 -40.25 -10.45
C ARG A 320 -17.58 -39.05 -11.26
N VAL A 321 -16.57 -39.22 -12.11
CA VAL A 321 -16.06 -38.14 -12.96
C VAL A 321 -16.14 -38.54 -14.43
N SER A 322 -16.57 -37.61 -15.28
CA SER A 322 -16.67 -37.75 -16.73
C SER A 322 -16.17 -36.48 -17.41
N LEU A 323 -15.08 -36.62 -18.18
CA LEU A 323 -14.58 -35.54 -19.04
C LEU A 323 -15.52 -35.18 -20.21
N SER A 324 -16.54 -36.00 -20.47
CA SER A 324 -17.45 -35.82 -21.61
C SER A 324 -18.74 -35.04 -21.29
N GLY A 325 -18.99 -34.71 -20.02
CA GLY A 325 -20.11 -33.84 -19.65
C GLY A 325 -20.46 -33.84 -18.16
N ALA A 326 -20.65 -32.63 -17.61
CA ALA A 326 -20.93 -32.35 -16.20
C ALA A 326 -22.12 -33.15 -15.61
N ALA A 327 -23.17 -33.38 -16.41
CA ALA A 327 -24.38 -34.06 -15.95
C ALA A 327 -24.18 -35.54 -15.53
N ALA A 328 -23.03 -36.13 -15.88
CA ALA A 328 -22.69 -37.51 -15.49
C ALA A 328 -21.84 -37.58 -14.21
N ASN A 329 -21.39 -36.43 -13.70
CA ASN A 329 -20.56 -36.36 -12.51
C ASN A 329 -21.40 -36.41 -11.24
N THR A 330 -20.84 -36.94 -10.16
CA THR A 330 -21.51 -37.06 -8.84
C THR A 330 -20.52 -36.88 -7.70
N GLY A 331 -21.04 -36.61 -6.49
CA GLY A 331 -20.20 -36.30 -5.33
C GLY A 331 -19.65 -34.88 -5.45
N GLU A 332 -18.41 -34.66 -5.03
CA GLU A 332 -17.71 -33.38 -5.19
C GLU A 332 -17.57 -32.97 -6.68
N ALA A 333 -17.52 -33.91 -7.63
CA ALA A 333 -17.46 -33.57 -9.04
C ALA A 333 -18.79 -33.05 -9.66
N ALA A 334 -19.87 -32.96 -8.88
CA ALA A 334 -21.22 -32.78 -9.39
C ALA A 334 -21.47 -31.38 -9.94
N GLY A 335 -21.40 -31.24 -11.27
CA GLY A 335 -21.57 -29.96 -11.95
C GLY A 335 -20.29 -29.51 -12.65
N ASP A 336 -19.16 -30.15 -12.31
CA ASP A 336 -17.85 -29.75 -12.80
C ASP A 336 -17.72 -29.86 -14.31
N THR A 337 -17.03 -28.87 -14.85
CA THR A 337 -16.66 -28.78 -16.27
C THR A 337 -15.14 -28.80 -16.40
N PHE A 338 -14.67 -29.53 -17.42
CA PHE A 338 -13.25 -29.70 -17.67
C PHE A 338 -12.89 -29.21 -19.06
N SER A 339 -11.79 -28.48 -19.17
CA SER A 339 -11.15 -28.16 -20.44
C SER A 339 -9.65 -28.38 -20.34
N SER A 340 -9.06 -28.95 -21.39
CA SER A 340 -7.61 -29.17 -21.49
C SER A 340 -7.03 -29.98 -20.31
N ILE A 341 -7.72 -31.02 -19.87
CA ILE A 341 -7.26 -31.95 -18.82
C ILE A 341 -6.67 -33.19 -19.48
N ASP A 342 -5.36 -33.16 -19.75
CA ASP A 342 -4.69 -34.09 -20.69
C ASP A 342 -3.45 -34.82 -20.09
N GLY A 343 -3.44 -35.11 -18.78
CA GLY A 343 -2.32 -35.76 -18.08
C GLY A 343 -1.79 -37.08 -18.69
N PRO A 344 -0.48 -37.38 -18.64
CA PRO A 344 0.08 -38.62 -19.15
C PRO A 344 -0.38 -39.80 -18.29
N GLY A 345 -1.18 -40.71 -18.87
CA GLY A 345 -1.76 -41.86 -18.18
C GLY A 345 -3.27 -41.73 -18.01
N GLN A 346 -3.75 -41.64 -16.76
CA GLN A 346 -5.14 -41.25 -16.44
C GLN A 346 -5.15 -39.75 -16.11
N SER A 347 -5.93 -38.97 -16.85
CA SER A 347 -6.09 -37.52 -16.64
C SER A 347 -6.88 -37.16 -15.38
N LEU A 348 -7.40 -38.18 -14.68
CA LEU A 348 -8.18 -38.09 -13.45
C LEU A 348 -7.47 -38.89 -12.36
N ARG A 349 -7.30 -38.31 -11.17
CA ARG A 349 -6.72 -38.95 -9.99
C ARG A 349 -7.67 -38.97 -8.82
#